data_AF-A0A4W3GJ67-F1
#
_entry.id   AF-A0A4W3GJ67-F1
#
_cell.length_a   1.000
_cell.length_b   1.000
_cell.length_c   1.000
_cell.angle_alpha   90.00
_cell.angle_beta   90.00
_cell.angle_gamma   90.00
#
_symmetry.space_group_name_H-M   'P 1'
#
loop_
_entity.id
_entity.type
_entity.pdbx_description
1 polymer ?
#
loop_
_entity_poly.entity_id
_entity_poly.type
_entity_poly.pdbx_seq_one_letter_code
_entity_poly.pdbx_strand_id
1 'polypeptide(L)'
;VCARLSVLDSLAFGSQDWNTLIVGKLSPWIQADAEDERVRRNSEAALIQELDFAAYLGVPAFLIPIRQHDNPNLARVLLNHLLTGHHSTMVSE
;
A
#
# COMPACT_ATOMS: atom_id res chain seq x y z
N VAL A 1 -3.58 -10.45 -3.83
CA VAL A 1 -4.70 -10.74 -4.77
C VAL A 1 -5.36 -9.47 -5.31
N CYS A 2 -5.31 -8.31 -4.65
CA CYS A 2 -5.80 -7.06 -5.25
C CYS A 2 -4.84 -6.46 -6.31
N ALA A 3 -3.52 -6.51 -6.08
CA ALA A 3 -2.52 -6.10 -7.08
C ALA A 3 -2.52 -6.93 -8.39
N ARG A 4 -3.12 -8.13 -8.39
CA ARG A 4 -3.15 -9.00 -9.57
C ARG A 4 -4.20 -8.56 -10.61
N LEU A 5 -5.15 -7.71 -10.24
CA LEU A 5 -6.14 -7.17 -11.17
C LEU A 5 -5.64 -5.90 -11.89
N SER A 6 -4.80 -5.07 -11.24
CA SER A 6 -4.37 -3.77 -11.79
C SER A 6 -3.35 -3.85 -12.94
N VAL A 7 -2.60 -4.95 -13.04
CA VAL A 7 -1.53 -5.10 -14.06
C VAL A 7 -2.09 -5.29 -15.48
N LEU A 8 -3.35 -5.69 -15.62
CA LEU A 8 -4.01 -5.73 -16.94
C LEU A 8 -4.49 -4.34 -17.41
N ASP A 9 -4.64 -3.37 -16.49
CA ASP A 9 -5.12 -2.01 -16.76
C ASP A 9 -4.01 -0.96 -16.91
N SER A 10 -2.76 -1.27 -16.56
CA SER A 10 -1.63 -0.34 -16.79
C SER A 10 -1.37 -0.06 -18.27
N LEU A 11 -1.93 -0.88 -19.17
CA LEU A 11 -1.93 -0.66 -20.62
C LEU A 11 -3.07 0.27 -21.09
N ALA A 12 -4.09 0.51 -20.25
CA ALA A 12 -5.30 1.26 -20.61
C ALA A 12 -5.23 2.75 -20.26
N PHE A 13 -4.39 3.13 -19.30
CA PHE A 13 -4.18 4.52 -18.88
C PHE A 13 -2.76 5.01 -19.21
N GLY A 14 -2.63 6.27 -19.63
CA GLY A 14 -1.31 6.88 -19.78
C GLY A 14 -0.60 6.93 -18.43
N SER A 15 0.74 6.82 -18.41
CA SER A 15 1.54 6.87 -17.17
C SER A 15 1.27 8.12 -16.32
N GLN A 16 0.78 9.19 -16.94
CA GLN A 16 0.44 10.46 -16.29
C GLN A 16 -0.87 10.41 -15.48
N ASP A 17 -1.81 9.53 -15.84
CA ASP A 17 -3.11 9.41 -15.18
C ASP A 17 -2.98 8.68 -13.82
N TRP A 18 -2.06 7.72 -13.71
CA TRP A 18 -1.75 7.01 -12.47
C TRP A 18 -1.20 7.93 -11.38
N ASN A 19 -0.39 8.92 -11.75
CA ASN A 19 0.23 9.86 -10.82
C ASN A 19 -0.73 10.96 -10.34
N THR A 20 -1.88 11.15 -10.99
CA THR A 20 -2.76 12.32 -10.74
C THR A 20 -4.20 11.96 -10.38
N LEU A 21 -4.73 10.86 -10.92
CA LEU A 21 -6.16 10.51 -10.81
C LEU A 21 -6.43 9.27 -9.96
N ILE A 22 -5.41 8.45 -9.69
CA ILE A 22 -5.58 7.16 -9.02
C ILE A 22 -5.08 7.21 -7.59
N VAL A 23 -5.92 6.76 -6.66
CA VAL A 23 -5.56 6.58 -5.24
C VAL A 23 -5.54 5.09 -4.95
N GLY A 24 -4.41 4.60 -4.42
CA GLY A 24 -4.30 3.21 -3.99
C GLY A 24 -5.18 2.94 -2.76
N LYS A 25 -5.69 1.71 -2.62
CA LYS A 25 -6.48 1.31 -1.44
C LYS A 25 -6.02 -0.05 -0.97
N LEU A 26 -5.79 -0.17 0.33
CA LEU A 26 -5.41 -1.43 0.94
C LEU A 26 -6.51 -2.48 0.76
N SER A 27 -6.10 -3.69 0.40
CA SER A 27 -6.96 -4.87 0.38
C SER A 27 -7.78 -5.05 1.67
N PRO A 28 -9.09 -5.36 1.58
CA PRO A 28 -9.96 -5.48 2.74
C PRO A 28 -9.62 -6.68 3.65
N TRP A 29 -8.93 -7.70 3.14
CA TRP A 29 -8.57 -8.92 3.87
C TRP A 29 -7.26 -8.79 4.66
N ILE A 30 -6.46 -7.74 4.42
CA ILE A 30 -5.21 -7.53 5.15
C ILE A 30 -5.54 -7.12 6.59
N GLN A 31 -5.00 -7.87 7.55
CA GLN A 31 -5.17 -7.67 8.99
C GLN A 31 -3.83 -7.82 9.70
N ALA A 32 -3.06 -6.72 9.74
CA ALA A 32 -1.71 -6.71 10.30
C ALA A 32 -1.67 -6.92 11.83
N ASP A 33 -2.76 -6.65 12.56
CA ASP A 33 -2.83 -6.92 14.00
C ASP A 33 -3.80 -8.06 14.34
N ALA A 34 -3.97 -9.04 13.44
CA ALA A 34 -4.73 -10.24 13.75
C ALA A 34 -4.11 -11.00 14.94
N GLU A 35 -4.97 -11.61 15.77
CA GLU A 35 -4.54 -12.46 16.89
C GLU A 35 -3.79 -13.70 16.41
N ASP A 36 -4.24 -14.28 15.28
CA ASP A 36 -3.59 -15.42 14.64
C ASP A 36 -2.26 -14.99 13.99
N GLU A 37 -1.16 -15.52 14.50
CA GLU A 37 0.20 -15.24 14.04
C GLU A 37 0.40 -15.52 12.54
N ARG A 38 -0.25 -16.55 11.99
CA ARG A 38 -0.15 -16.88 10.56
C ARG A 38 -0.83 -15.82 9.72
N VAL A 39 -2.01 -15.37 10.14
CA VAL A 39 -2.74 -14.29 9.45
C VAL A 39 -1.97 -12.98 9.56
N ARG A 40 -1.42 -12.69 10.73
CA ARG A 40 -0.58 -11.52 10.98
C ARG A 40 0.62 -11.46 10.06
N ARG A 41 1.48 -12.49 10.05
CA ARG A 41 2.68 -12.51 9.17
C ARG A 41 2.33 -12.43 7.69
N ASN A 42 1.29 -13.15 7.26
CA ASN A 42 0.85 -13.10 5.87
C ASN A 42 0.31 -11.71 5.50
N SER A 43 -0.40 -11.06 6.41
CA SER A 43 -0.92 -9.70 6.24
C SER A 43 0.19 -8.66 6.22
N GLU A 44 1.21 -8.80 7.06
CA GLU A 44 2.40 -7.93 7.03
C GLU A 44 3.12 -8.01 5.69
N ALA A 45 3.38 -9.23 5.21
CA ALA A 45 4.03 -9.45 3.91
C ALA A 45 3.18 -8.88 2.75
N ALA A 46 1.86 -9.07 2.79
CA ALA A 46 0.95 -8.52 1.80
C ALA A 46 0.87 -6.99 1.84
N LEU A 47 0.90 -6.39 3.04
CA LEU A 47 0.91 -4.95 3.24
C LEU A 47 2.14 -4.32 2.59
N ILE A 48 3.33 -4.85 2.89
CA ILE A 48 4.59 -4.38 2.29
C ILE A 48 4.52 -4.50 0.76
N GLN A 49 4.05 -5.65 0.26
CA GLN A 49 3.91 -5.86 -1.18
C GLN A 49 2.97 -4.84 -1.86
N GLU A 50 1.85 -4.48 -1.23
CA GLU A 50 0.91 -3.49 -1.77
C GLU A 50 1.49 -2.07 -1.73
N LEU A 51 2.24 -1.72 -0.69
CA LEU A 51 2.93 -0.43 -0.57
C LEU A 51 4.05 -0.29 -1.60
N ASP A 52 4.88 -1.33 -1.77
CA ASP A 52 5.93 -1.36 -2.80
C ASP A 52 5.33 -1.26 -4.21
N PHE A 53 4.19 -1.90 -4.44
CA PHE A 53 3.48 -1.81 -5.72
C PHE A 53 2.89 -0.42 -5.96
N ALA A 54 2.34 0.23 -4.92
CA ALA A 54 1.88 1.61 -5.00
C ALA A 54 3.03 2.57 -5.31
N ALA A 55 4.19 2.40 -4.67
CA ALA A 55 5.39 3.17 -4.95
C ALA A 55 5.89 2.95 -6.38
N TYR A 56 5.87 1.70 -6.87
CA TYR A 56 6.23 1.37 -8.26
C TYR A 56 5.31 2.05 -9.28
N LEU A 57 4.01 2.11 -9.01
CA LEU A 57 3.03 2.80 -9.86
C LEU A 57 3.11 4.33 -9.77
N GLY A 58 3.79 4.88 -8.76
CA GLY A 58 3.89 6.34 -8.55
C GLY A 58 2.60 6.99 -8.07
N VAL A 59 1.68 6.23 -7.45
CA VAL A 59 0.38 6.81 -7.03
C VAL A 59 0.60 7.91 -5.98
N PRO A 60 -0.14 9.03 -6.06
CA PRO A 60 0.05 10.18 -5.19
C PRO A 60 -0.40 9.92 -3.74
N ALA A 61 -1.31 8.97 -3.53
CA ALA A 61 -1.84 8.65 -2.22
C ALA A 61 -2.27 7.18 -2.11
N PHE A 62 -2.24 6.66 -0.88
CA PHE A 62 -2.65 5.29 -0.55
C PHE A 62 -3.55 5.28 0.70
N LEU A 63 -4.74 4.69 0.59
CA LEU A 63 -5.74 4.62 1.65
C LEU A 63 -5.59 3.36 2.48
N ILE A 64 -5.43 3.54 3.80
CA ILE A 64 -5.27 2.46 4.77
C ILE A 64 -6.41 2.55 5.79
N PRO A 65 -7.27 1.52 5.89
CA PRO A 65 -8.37 1.52 6.85
C PRO A 65 -7.86 1.17 8.26
N ILE A 66 -8.18 2.04 9.23
CA ILE A 66 -8.03 1.76 10.66
C ILE A 66 -9.32 1.12 11.16
N ARG A 67 -9.28 -0.17 11.53
CA ARG A 67 -10.48 -0.97 11.84
C ARG A 67 -10.72 -1.23 13.32
N GLN A 68 -9.72 -0.98 14.13
CA GLN A 68 -9.67 -1.30 15.56
C GLN A 68 -8.98 -0.15 16.29
N HIS A 69 -9.15 -0.09 17.62
CA HIS A 69 -8.55 0.95 18.44
C HIS A 69 -7.00 0.89 18.40
N ASP A 70 -6.45 -0.31 18.59
CA ASP A 70 -5.00 -0.52 18.66
C ASP A 70 -4.48 -1.18 17.39
N ASN A 71 -3.58 -0.49 16.67
CA ASN A 71 -2.93 -1.03 15.46
C ASN A 71 -1.39 -0.88 15.53
N PRO A 72 -0.75 -1.36 16.61
CA PRO A 72 0.67 -1.14 16.84
C PRO A 72 1.53 -1.76 15.73
N ASN A 73 1.14 -2.92 15.20
CA ASN A 73 1.88 -3.62 14.18
C ASN A 73 1.72 -2.98 12.80
N LEU A 74 0.50 -2.57 12.46
CA LEU A 74 0.25 -1.76 11.25
C LEU A 74 1.11 -0.50 11.27
N ALA A 75 1.09 0.25 12.38
CA ALA A 75 1.88 1.47 12.54
C ALA A 75 3.38 1.20 12.42
N ARG A 76 3.88 0.11 13.04
CA ARG A 76 5.28 -0.30 12.93
C ARG A 76 5.69 -0.59 11.48
N VAL A 77 4.91 -1.39 10.76
CA VAL A 77 5.23 -1.76 9.37
C VAL A 77 5.19 -0.51 8.47
N LEU A 78 4.20 0.37 8.66
CA LEU A 78 4.11 1.62 7.91
C LEU A 78 5.28 2.55 8.18
N LEU A 79 5.62 2.75 9.46
CA LEU A 79 6.75 3.60 9.84
C LEU A 79 8.06 3.05 9.25
N ASN A 80 8.27 1.74 9.33
CA ASN A 80 9.44 1.10 8.72
C ASN A 80 9.48 1.34 7.22
N HIS A 81 8.35 1.14 6.51
CA HIS A 81 8.27 1.36 5.07
C HIS A 81 8.55 2.81 4.70
N LEU A 82 8.00 3.79 5.43
CA LEU A 82 8.24 5.21 5.20
C LEU A 82 9.71 5.61 5.41
N LEU A 83 10.39 4.98 6.37
CA LEU A 83 11.79 5.26 6.69
C LEU A 83 12.78 4.56 5.73
N THR A 84 12.41 3.39 5.19
CA THR A 84 13.25 2.64 4.24
C THR A 84 12.94 2.96 2.78
N GLY A 85 11.73 3.47 2.49
CA GLY A 85 11.26 3.75 1.16
C GLY A 85 11.85 5.05 0.61
N HIS A 86 12.40 5.00 -0.60
CA HIS A 86 12.74 6.19 -1.38
C HIS A 86 11.44 6.84 -1.88
N HIS A 87 10.70 7.51 -1.00
CA HIS A 87 9.61 8.38 -1.45
C HIS A 87 10.27 9.51 -2.24
N SER A 88 10.20 9.45 -3.57
CA SER A 88 10.54 10.57 -4.43
C SER A 88 9.61 11.71 -4.04
N THR A 89 10.10 12.58 -3.17
CA THR A 89 9.46 13.85 -2.86
C THR A 89 9.43 14.65 -4.15
N MET A 90 8.36 14.51 -4.94
CA MET A 90 8.04 15.49 -5.97
C MET A 90 7.58 16.75 -5.25
N VAL A 91 8.52 17.50 -4.69
CA VAL A 91 8.33 18.91 -4.42
C VAL A 91 8.27 19.55 -5.80
N SER A 92 7.05 19.80 -6.28
CA SER A 92 6.85 20.67 -7.43
C SER A 92 6.98 22.10 -6.91
N GLU A 93 8.13 22.74 -7.20
CA GLU A 93 8.26 24.21 -7.23
C GLU A 93 7.68 24.76 -8.53
#